data_AF-A0A840BTY4-F1
#
_entry.id   AF-A0A840BTY4-F1
#
_cell.length_a   1.000
_cell.length_b   1.000
_cell.length_c   1.000
_cell.angle_alpha   90.00
_cell.angle_beta   90.00
_cell.angle_gamma   90.00
#
_symmetry.space_group_name_H-M   'P 1'
#
loop_
_entity.id
_entity.type
_entity.pdbx_description
1 polymer ?
#
loop_
_entity_poly.entity_id
_entity_poly.type
_entity_poly.pdbx_seq_one_letter_code
_entity_poly.pdbx_strand_id
1 'polypeptide(L)'
;MSRPFLGRSAIVDIIKSNERTNAIQKREGLTGHPVRFTVCGCPDPNCGGWHTIETDRKIPSQEECAEIIKADNAARKTKKTKGQ
;
A
#
# COMPACT_ATOMS: atom_id res chain seq x y z
N MET A 1 26.99 -7.13 10.25
CA MET A 1 26.66 -6.49 8.96
C MET A 1 25.36 -7.10 8.45
N SER A 2 24.31 -6.30 8.31
CA SER A 2 23.00 -6.73 7.81
C SER A 2 23.15 -7.30 6.40
N ARG A 3 22.89 -8.60 6.22
CA ARG A 3 22.73 -9.14 4.87
C ARG A 3 21.56 -8.38 4.22
N PRO A 4 21.61 -8.04 2.92
CA PRO A 4 20.41 -7.56 2.26
C PRO A 4 19.32 -8.62 2.47
N PHE A 5 18.15 -8.19 2.96
CA PHE A 5 17.03 -9.07 3.34
C PHE A 5 16.60 -10.01 2.20
N LEU A 6 16.97 -9.67 0.96
CA LEU A 6 16.67 -10.41 -0.27
C LEU A 6 17.90 -10.42 -1.21
N GLY A 7 18.07 -11.51 -1.94
CA GLY A 7 19.02 -11.61 -3.04
C GLY A 7 18.67 -10.71 -4.22
N ARG A 8 19.67 -10.38 -5.06
CA ARG A 8 19.47 -9.51 -6.23
C ARG A 8 18.42 -10.04 -7.21
N SER A 9 18.39 -11.36 -7.40
CA SER A 9 17.37 -12.09 -8.16
C SER A 9 15.96 -11.79 -7.64
N ALA A 10 15.75 -11.98 -6.34
CA ALA A 10 14.47 -11.72 -5.69
C ALA A 10 14.04 -10.25 -5.82
N ILE A 11 14.97 -9.30 -5.74
CA ILE A 11 14.67 -7.88 -5.94
C ILE A 11 14.17 -7.63 -7.37
N VAL A 12 14.84 -8.19 -8.38
CA VAL A 12 14.42 -8.06 -9.79
C VAL A 12 13.02 -8.66 -10.01
N ASP A 13 12.74 -9.80 -9.39
CA ASP A 13 11.43 -10.46 -9.51
C ASP A 13 10.31 -9.65 -8.86
N ILE A 14 10.59 -8.99 -7.73
CA ILE A 14 9.65 -8.07 -7.07
C ILE A 14 9.37 -6.86 -7.95
N ILE A 15 10.39 -6.25 -8.57
CA ILE A 15 10.19 -5.12 -9.49
C ILE A 15 9.28 -5.54 -10.65
N LYS A 16 9.57 -6.69 -11.29
CA LYS A 16 8.73 -7.23 -12.37
C LYS A 16 7.32 -7.61 -11.90
N SER A 17 7.16 -8.07 -10.67
CA SER A 17 5.84 -8.33 -10.07
C SER A 17 5.06 -7.03 -9.93
N ASN A 18 5.69 -5.95 -9.46
CA ASN A 18 5.06 -4.64 -9.35
C ASN A 18 4.63 -4.10 -10.73
N GLU A 19 5.52 -4.12 -11.70
CA GLU A 19 5.24 -3.67 -13.07
C GLU A 19 4.05 -4.41 -13.70
N ARG A 20 4.02 -5.73 -13.56
CA ARG A 20 2.88 -6.56 -14.03
C ARG A 20 1.59 -6.17 -13.33
N THR A 21 1.63 -6.00 -12.01
CA THR A 21 0.44 -5.67 -11.22
C THR A 21 -0.08 -4.28 -11.57
N ASN A 22 0.80 -3.30 -11.79
CA ASN A 22 0.43 -1.97 -12.26
C ASN A 22 -0.17 -1.99 -13.68
N ALA A 23 0.34 -2.86 -14.56
CA ALA A 23 -0.23 -3.03 -15.88
C ALA A 23 -1.64 -3.63 -15.82
N ILE A 24 -1.87 -4.64 -14.97
CA ILE A 24 -3.19 -5.23 -14.72
C ILE A 24 -4.13 -4.16 -14.16
N GLN A 25 -3.70 -3.44 -13.12
CA GLN A 25 -4.46 -2.38 -12.48
C GLN A 25 -4.95 -1.33 -13.48
N LYS A 26 -4.09 -0.90 -14.41
CA LYS A 26 -4.46 0.07 -15.44
C LYS A 26 -5.47 -0.50 -16.45
N ARG A 27 -5.28 -1.75 -16.89
CA ARG A 27 -6.18 -2.41 -17.85
C ARG A 27 -7.57 -2.65 -17.27
N GLU A 28 -7.65 -2.95 -15.98
CA GLU A 28 -8.91 -3.25 -15.29
C GLU A 28 -9.59 -1.99 -14.71
N GLY A 29 -9.01 -0.80 -14.90
CA GLY A 29 -9.56 0.45 -14.37
C GLY A 29 -9.46 0.56 -12.83
N LEU A 30 -8.63 -0.25 -12.19
CA LEU A 30 -8.48 -0.33 -10.73
C LEU A 30 -7.47 0.69 -10.19
N THR A 31 -7.20 1.79 -10.89
CA THR A 31 -6.19 2.79 -10.52
C THR A 31 -6.49 3.48 -9.19
N GLY A 32 -7.74 3.45 -8.74
CA GLY A 32 -8.17 3.90 -7.41
C GLY A 32 -7.99 2.86 -6.30
N HIS A 33 -7.45 1.68 -6.56
CA HIS A 33 -7.25 0.63 -5.55
C HIS A 33 -5.78 0.54 -5.12
N PRO A 34 -5.49 0.31 -3.83
CA PRO A 34 -4.11 0.18 -3.39
C PRO A 34 -3.49 -1.13 -3.88
N VAL A 35 -2.21 -1.07 -4.24
CA VAL A 35 -1.38 -2.25 -4.52
C VAL A 35 -0.56 -2.56 -3.27
N ARG A 36 -0.69 -3.77 -2.74
CA ARG A 36 0.02 -4.21 -1.55
C ARG A 36 1.07 -5.25 -1.88
N PHE A 37 2.25 -5.06 -1.33
CA PHE A 37 3.34 -6.04 -1.39
C PHE A 37 3.24 -7.02 -0.22
N THR A 38 3.36 -8.31 -0.51
CA THR A 38 3.43 -9.39 0.48
C THR A 38 4.73 -10.15 0.29
N VAL A 39 5.54 -10.20 1.35
CA VAL A 39 6.76 -11.02 1.39
C VAL A 39 6.36 -12.48 1.56
N CYS A 40 7.02 -13.39 0.84
CA CYS A 40 6.69 -14.81 0.91
C CYS A 40 6.94 -15.42 2.30
N GLY A 41 7.91 -14.87 3.05
CA GLY A 41 8.23 -15.27 4.42
C GLY A 41 9.05 -16.57 4.51
N CYS A 42 9.43 -17.15 3.37
CA CYS A 42 10.23 -18.36 3.32
C CYS A 42 11.72 -18.03 3.57
N PRO A 43 12.52 -18.94 4.17
CA PRO A 43 13.90 -18.66 4.55
C PRO A 43 14.88 -18.61 3.36
N ASP A 44 14.40 -18.88 2.14
CA ASP A 44 15.20 -18.78 0.93
C ASP A 44 15.45 -17.31 0.57
N PRO A 45 16.72 -16.87 0.47
CA PRO A 45 17.04 -15.48 0.11
C PRO A 45 16.64 -15.11 -1.33
N ASN A 46 16.29 -16.08 -2.19
CA ASN A 46 15.77 -15.84 -3.54
C ASN A 46 14.24 -15.78 -3.60
N CYS A 47 13.58 -15.99 -2.46
CA CYS A 47 12.13 -16.00 -2.31
C CYS A 47 11.67 -14.59 -1.91
N GLY A 48 11.34 -13.76 -2.90
CA GLY A 48 10.96 -12.37 -2.68
C GLY A 48 9.54 -12.22 -2.10
N GLY A 49 8.57 -12.10 -3.00
CA GLY A 49 7.18 -11.80 -2.66
C GLY A 49 6.38 -11.44 -3.89
N TRP A 50 5.15 -10.99 -3.69
CA TRP A 50 4.24 -10.63 -4.77
C TRP A 50 3.43 -9.38 -4.43
N HIS A 51 2.83 -8.78 -5.45
CA HIS A 51 1.93 -7.65 -5.33
C HIS A 51 0.49 -8.10 -5.59
N THR A 52 -0.45 -7.53 -4.84
CA THR A 52 -1.88 -7.80 -4.96
C THR A 52 -2.62 -6.47 -4.95
N ILE A 53 -3.65 -6.34 -5.79
CA ILE A 53 -4.54 -5.19 -5.79
C ILE A 53 -5.63 -5.44 -4.73
N GLU A 54 -5.75 -4.57 -3.74
CA GLU A 54 -6.82 -4.63 -2.73
C GLU A 54 -8.11 -4.03 -3.31
N THR A 55 -8.94 -4.87 -3.94
CA THR A 55 -10.19 -4.44 -4.60
C THR A 55 -11.30 -4.06 -3.62
N ASP A 56 -11.17 -4.44 -2.35
CA ASP A 56 -12.09 -4.11 -1.26
C ASP A 56 -11.98 -2.66 -0.80
N ARG A 57 -10.87 -1.99 -1.12
CA ARG A 57 -10.57 -0.64 -0.66
C ARG A 57 -10.32 0.30 -1.82
N LYS A 58 -10.82 1.52 -1.68
CA LYS A 58 -10.56 2.60 -2.64
C LYS A 58 -9.74 3.69 -1.97
N ILE A 59 -8.74 4.18 -2.68
CA ILE A 59 -7.97 5.35 -2.31
C ILE A 59 -8.91 6.56 -2.49
N PRO A 60 -9.17 7.32 -1.41
CA PRO A 60 -10.04 8.49 -1.49
C PRO A 60 -9.47 9.53 -2.44
N SER A 61 -10.35 10.26 -3.11
CA SER A 61 -10.00 11.41 -3.93
C SER A 61 -9.41 12.54 -3.07
N GLN A 62 -8.79 13.53 -3.72
CA GLN A 62 -8.25 14.69 -3.00
C GLN A 62 -9.32 15.45 -2.21
N GLU A 63 -10.54 15.55 -2.75
CA GLU A 63 -11.68 16.20 -2.10
C GLU A 63 -12.16 15.40 -0.88
N GLU A 64 -12.27 14.07 -1.02
CA GLU A 64 -12.61 13.17 0.07
C GLU A 64 -11.55 13.22 1.18
N CYS A 65 -10.26 13.29 0.81
CA CYS A 65 -9.19 13.47 1.77
C CYS A 65 -9.34 14.78 2.56
N ALA A 66 -9.67 15.89 1.89
CA ALA A 66 -9.86 17.18 2.55
C ALA A 66 -11.01 17.12 3.57
N GLU A 67 -12.13 16.49 3.23
CA GLU A 67 -13.26 16.31 4.14
C GLU A 67 -12.93 15.36 5.30
N ILE A 68 -12.21 14.26 5.05
CA ILE A 68 -11.73 13.35 6.11
C ILE A 68 -10.82 14.09 7.10
N ILE A 69 -9.87 14.89 6.60
CA ILE A 69 -8.96 15.69 7.44
C ILE A 69 -9.73 16.73 8.24
N LYS A 70 -10.70 17.41 7.62
CA LYS A 70 -11.56 18.40 8.28
C LYS A 70 -12.39 17.78 9.39
N ALA A 71 -12.98 16.61 9.14
CA ALA A 71 -13.74 15.85 10.13
C ALA A 71 -12.87 15.40 11.31
N ASP A 72 -11.67 14.88 11.06
CA ASP A 72 -10.72 14.50 12.11
C ASP A 72 -10.28 15.70 12.95
N ASN A 73 -9.98 16.83 12.31
CA ASN A 73 -9.63 18.07 13.00
C ASN A 73 -10.78 18.58 13.91
N ALA A 74 -12.03 18.49 13.45
CA ALA A 74 -13.20 18.83 14.26
C ALA A 74 -13.38 17.88 15.46
N ALA A 75 -13.19 16.57 15.24
CA ALA A 75 -13.25 15.56 16.30
C ALA A 75 -12.15 15.76 17.37
N ARG A 76 -10.93 16.14 16.96
CA ARG A 76 -9.84 16.46 17.90
C ARG A 76 -10.14 17.70 18.74
N LYS A 77 -10.71 18.75 18.13
CA LYS A 77 -11.09 19.97 18.85
C LYS A 77 -12.15 19.70 19.91
N THR A 78 -13.20 18.95 19.58
CA THR A 78 -14.29 18.62 20.51
C THR A 78 -13.83 17.75 21.69
N LYS A 79 -12.89 16.82 21.47
CA LYS A 79 -12.27 16.03 22.55
C LYS A 79 -11.44 16.91 23.51
N LYS A 80 -10.74 17.92 23.00
CA LYS A 80 -9.97 18.85 23.83
C LYS A 80 -10.87 19.70 24.73
N THR A 81 -12.07 20.05 24.28
CA THR A 81 -13.01 20.89 25.04
C THR A 81 -13.77 20.12 26.13
N LYS A 82 -13.92 18.79 26.01
CA LYS A 82 -14.59 17.96 27.04
C LYS A 82 -13.67 17.43 28.14
N GLY A 83 -12.38 17.77 28.09
CA GLY A 83 -11.36 17.39 29.07
C GLY A 83 -10.94 18.50 30.03
N GLN A 84 -11.72 19.58 30.13
CA GLN A 84 -11.57 20.67 31.11
C GLN A 84 -12.88 20.86 31.88
#